data_AF-A0A3D4PKD6-F1
#
_entry.id   AF-A0A3D4PKD6-F1
#
_cell.length_a   1.000
_cell.length_b   1.000
_cell.length_c   1.000
_cell.angle_alpha   90.00
_cell.angle_beta   90.00
_cell.angle_gamma   90.00
#
_symmetry.space_group_name_H-M   'P 1'
#
loop_
_entity.id
_entity.type
_entity.pdbx_description
1 polymer ?
#
loop_
_entity_poly.entity_id
_entity_poly.type
_entity_poly.pdbx_seq_one_letter_code
_entity_poly.pdbx_strand_id
1 'polypeptide(L)' 'FIIFRFFDILKPWPIKRFEKLAGGVGIMIDDTIAAVHSMIVLKIILMII' A
#
# COMPACT_ATOMS: atom_id res chain seq x y z
N PHE A 1 -3.47 -9.72 -5.47
CA PHE A 1 -3.92 -8.73 -6.46
C PHE A 1 -5.06 -7.85 -5.93
N ILE A 2 -6.22 -8.40 -5.55
CA ILE A 2 -7.38 -7.60 -5.10
C ILE A 2 -7.08 -6.75 -3.86
N ILE A 3 -6.50 -7.35 -2.81
CA ILE A 3 -6.14 -6.65 -1.56
C ILE A 3 -5.14 -5.52 -1.83
N PHE A 4 -4.18 -5.74 -2.73
CA PHE A 4 -3.23 -4.73 -3.17
C PHE A 4 -3.91 -3.57 -3.90
N ARG A 5 -4.80 -3.86 -4.84
CA ARG A 5 -5.55 -2.83 -5.57
C ARG A 5 -6.41 -2.00 -4.62
N PHE A 6 -6.95 -2.61 -3.56
CA PHE A 6 -7.69 -1.89 -2.53
C PHE A 6 -6.80 -0.87 -1.81
N PHE A 7 -5.62 -1.25 -1.36
CA PHE A 7 -4.69 -0.32 -0.69
C PHE A 7 -4.11 0.75 -1.61
N ASP A 8 -3.84 0.41 -2.87
CA ASP A 8 -3.38 1.31 -3.93
C ASP A 8 -4.42 2.43 -4.22
N ILE A 9 -5.71 2.08 -4.24
CA ILE A 9 -6.81 3.04 -4.48
C ILE A 9 -7.11 3.88 -3.23
N LEU A 10 -7.15 3.26 -2.06
CA LEU A 10 -7.64 3.90 -0.83
C LEU A 10 -6.61 4.89 -0.25
N LYS A 11 -5.32 4.74 -0.62
CA LYS A 11 -4.18 5.57 -0.19
C LYS A 11 -4.28 6.00 1.28
N PRO A 12 -4.38 5.05 2.24
CA PRO A 12 -4.44 5.40 3.65
C PRO A 12 -3.20 6.19 4.07
N TRP A 13 -3.36 7.04 5.07
CA TRP A 13 -2.25 7.74 5.71
C TRP A 13 -1.17 6.69 6.11
N PRO A 14 0.11 6.81 5.69
CA PRO A 14 0.88 8.04 5.46
C PRO A 14 1.18 8.37 3.97
N ILE A 15 0.55 7.70 3.02
CA ILE A 15 0.81 7.87 1.56
C ILE A 15 0.65 9.34 1.13
N LYS A 16 -0.37 10.04 1.63
CA LYS A 16 -0.59 11.49 1.39
C LYS A 16 0.55 12.42 1.82
N ARG A 17 1.45 11.99 2.71
CA ARG A 17 2.63 12.80 3.13
C ARG A 17 3.72 12.79 2.05
N PHE A 18 3.78 11.74 1.24
CA PHE A 18 4.78 11.55 0.20
C PHE A 18 4.34 12.07 -1.16
N GLU A 19 3.07 12.46 -1.35
CA GLU A 19 2.63 13.21 -2.54
C GLU A 19 3.36 14.55 -2.72
N LYS A 20 3.98 15.10 -1.67
CA LYS A 20 4.87 16.27 -1.78
C LYS A 20 6.24 15.95 -2.40
N LEU A 21 6.64 14.68 -2.48
CA LEU A 21 7.81 14.25 -3.24
C LEU A 21 7.40 14.15 -4.72
N ALA A 22 7.51 15.26 -5.44
CA ALA A 22 7.23 15.31 -6.86
C ALA A 22 8.15 14.35 -7.64
N GLY A 23 7.56 13.44 -8.43
CA GLY A 23 8.28 12.57 -9.38
C GLY A 23 8.03 11.07 -9.18
N GLY A 24 8.74 10.25 -9.97
CA GLY A 24 8.59 8.78 -9.99
C GLY A 24 8.91 8.09 -8.66
N VAL A 25 9.67 8.74 -7.78
CA VAL A 25 10.00 8.24 -6.44
C VAL A 25 8.75 8.18 -5.55
N GLY A 26 7.86 9.18 -5.62
CA GLY A 26 6.60 9.17 -4.89
C GLY A 26 5.71 7.98 -5.28
N ILE A 27 5.63 7.70 -6.59
CA ILE A 27 4.85 6.58 -7.13
C ILE A 27 5.41 5.22 -6.65
N MET A 28 6.73 5.04 -6.69
CA MET A 28 7.35 3.79 -6.21
C MET A 28 7.16 3.59 -4.70
N ILE A 29 7.22 4.66 -3.91
CA ILE A 29 6.97 4.59 -2.47
C ILE A 29 5.49 4.26 -2.19
N ASP A 30 4.56 4.89 -2.91
CA ASP A 30 3.12 4.60 -2.82
C ASP A 30 2.84 3.11 -3.07
N ASP A 31 3.36 2.55 -4.18
CA ASP A 31 3.20 1.13 -4.54
C ASP A 31 3.83 0.20 -3.50
N THR A 32 5.01 0.56 -2.96
CA THR A 32 5.70 -0.22 -1.95
C THR A 32 4.90 -0.27 -0.64
N ILE A 33 4.33 0.85 -0.22
CA ILE A 33 3.51 0.91 1.00
C ILE A 33 2.23 0.08 0.81
N ALA A 34 1.57 0.16 -0.36
CA ALA A 34 0.42 -0.67 -0.67
C ALA A 34 0.76 -2.17 -0.65
N ALA A 35 1.94 -2.56 -1.13
CA ALA A 35 2.43 -3.94 -1.10
C ALA A 35 2.64 -4.45 0.34
N VAL A 36 3.24 -3.65 1.22
CA VAL A 36 3.46 -4.01 2.63
C VAL A 36 2.12 -4.21 3.35
N HIS A 37 1.15 -3.31 3.18
CA HIS A 37 -0.17 -3.44 3.78
C HIS A 37 -0.88 -4.71 3.30
N SER A 38 -0.76 -5.00 2.00
CA SER A 38 -1.33 -6.21 1.42
C SER A 38 -0.73 -7.47 2.01
N MET A 39 0.59 -7.49 2.22
CA MET A 39 1.29 -8.63 2.81
C MET A 39 0.84 -8.88 4.25
N ILE A 40 0.71 -7.81 5.05
CA ILE A 40 0.23 -7.89 6.44
C ILE A 40 -1.18 -8.48 6.47
N VAL A 41 -2.10 -7.94 5.68
CA VAL A 41 -3.49 -8.43 5.63
C VAL A 41 -3.55 -9.87 5.15
N LEU A 42 -2.81 -10.23 4.10
CA LEU A 42 -2.78 -11.60 3.59
C LEU A 42 -2.25 -12.57 4.67
N LYS A 43 -1.21 -12.17 5.41
CA LYS A 43 -0.65 -12.97 6.49
C LYS A 43 -1.64 -13.15 7.64
N ILE A 44 -2.39 -12.12 8.00
CA ILE A 44 -3.44 -12.20 9.02
C ILE A 44 -4.57 -13.13 8.57
N ILE A 45 -5.04 -13.01 7.33
CA ILE A 45 -6.08 -13.90 6.77
C ILE A 45 -5.60 -15.34 6.82
N LEU A 46 -4.37 -15.62 6.36
CA LEU A 46 -3.81 -16.96 6.37
C LEU A 46 -3.62 -17.52 7.80
N MET A 47 -3.39 -16.67 8.79
CA MET A 47 -3.23 -17.08 10.19
C MET A 47 -4.57 -17.45 10.86
N ILE A 48 -5.69 -16.94 10.35
CA ILE A 48 -7.03 -17.17 10.89
C ILE A 48 -7.70 -18.41 10.27
N ILE A 49 -7.26 -18.81 9.08
CA ILE A 49 -7.72 -20.02 8.37
C ILE A 49 -6.91 -21.23 8.87
#